data_AF-A0A5C3NLB2-F1
#
_entry.id   AF-A0A5C3NLB2-F1
#
_cell.length_a   1.000
_cell.length_b   1.000
_cell.length_c   1.000
_cell.angle_alpha   90.00
_cell.angle_beta   90.00
_cell.angle_gamma   90.00
#
_symmetry.space_group_name_H-M   'P 1'
#
loop_
_entity.id
_entity.type
_entity.pdbx_description
1 polymer ?
#
loop_
_entity_poly.entity_id
_entity_poly.type
_entity_poly.pdbx_seq_one_letter_code
_entity_poly.pdbx_strand_id
1 'polypeptide(L)' 'ETLERATTEIFGYSPRPWQSKVAVKLLEGHDVIVVAGTGAGKLLIFGMLALASALVEFDGLVLVICPLKALQLDQVRLQ' A
#
# COMPACT_ATOMS: atom_id res chain seq x y z
N GLU A 1 -12.98 1.74 11.43
CA GLU A 1 -12.78 0.58 10.54
C GLU A 1 -11.32 0.15 10.60
N THR A 2 -11.02 -1.14 10.62
CA THR A 2 -9.61 -1.61 10.65
C THR A 2 -9.01 -1.52 9.25
N LEU A 3 -7.77 -1.02 9.12
CA LEU A 3 -7.06 -0.90 7.84
C LEU A 3 -7.07 -2.21 7.05
N GLU A 4 -6.88 -3.36 7.71
CA GLU A 4 -6.90 -4.67 7.05
C GLU A 4 -8.27 -5.01 6.45
N ARG A 5 -9.36 -4.68 7.15
CA ARG A 5 -10.72 -4.92 6.66
C ARG A 5 -11.01 -4.07 5.44
N ALA A 6 -10.74 -2.76 5.52
CA ALA A 6 -10.90 -1.85 4.39
C ALA A 6 -10.03 -2.28 3.21
N THR A 7 -8.82 -2.79 3.47
CA THR A 7 -7.94 -3.33 2.42
C THR A 7 -8.62 -4.51 1.71
N THR A 8 -9.18 -5.46 2.46
CA THR A 8 -9.90 -6.59 1.87
C THR A 8 -11.13 -6.13 1.08
N GLU A 9 -11.88 -5.16 1.57
CA GLU A 9 -13.09 -4.64 0.90
C GLU A 9 -12.77 -3.89 -0.40
N ILE A 10 -11.71 -3.09 -0.43
CA ILE A 10 -11.32 -2.29 -1.60
C ILE A 10 -10.53 -3.11 -2.62
N PHE A 11 -9.60 -3.96 -2.17
CA PHE A 11 -8.69 -4.68 -3.06
C PHE A 11 -9.11 -6.13 -3.33
N GLY A 12 -10.09 -6.68 -2.60
CA GLY A 12 -10.62 -8.04 -2.79
C GLY A 12 -9.75 -9.15 -2.19
N TYR A 13 -8.67 -8.80 -1.48
CA TYR A 13 -7.80 -9.77 -0.80
C TYR A 13 -7.19 -9.18 0.47
N SER A 14 -6.98 -10.04 1.47
CA SER A 14 -6.39 -9.61 2.74
C SER A 14 -4.88 -9.39 2.63
N PRO A 15 -4.33 -8.37 3.30
CA PRO A 15 -2.89 -8.17 3.37
C PRO A 15 -2.21 -9.34 4.10
N ARG A 16 -1.01 -9.68 3.66
CA ARG A 16 -0.11 -10.60 4.36
C ARG A 16 0.40 -9.93 5.64
N PRO A 17 0.73 -10.68 6.71
CA PRO A 17 1.17 -10.10 7.98
C PRO A 17 2.37 -9.14 7.87
N TRP A 18 3.30 -9.42 6.96
CA TRP A 18 4.47 -8.55 6.74
C TRP A 18 4.10 -7.24 6.04
N GLN A 19 3.05 -7.22 5.19
CA GLN A 19 2.56 -5.99 4.56
C GLN A 19 1.91 -5.09 5.62
N SER A 20 1.06 -5.65 6.48
CA SER A 20 0.47 -4.93 7.62
C SER A 20 1.55 -4.37 8.55
N LYS A 21 2.56 -5.18 8.91
CA LYS A 21 3.68 -4.73 9.75
C LYS A 21 4.42 -3.53 9.15
N VAL A 22 4.69 -3.55 7.84
CA VAL A 22 5.35 -2.44 7.15
C VAL A 22 4.44 -1.21 7.11
N ALA A 23 3.17 -1.37 6.75
CA ALA A 23 2.21 -0.27 6.70
C ALA A 23 2.08 0.43 8.06
N VAL A 24 1.97 -0.32 9.15
CA VAL A 24 1.93 0.22 10.52
C VAL A 24 3.21 1.01 10.83
N LYS A 25 4.39 0.47 10.52
CA LYS A 25 5.66 1.18 10.77
C LYS A 25 5.77 2.49 10.00
N LEU A 26 5.30 2.51 8.76
CA LEU A 26 5.25 3.73 7.94
C LEU A 26 4.25 4.76 8.50
N LEU A 27 3.07 4.32 8.96
CA LEU A 27 2.05 5.19 9.58
C LEU A 27 2.49 5.73 10.95
N GLU A 28 3.36 5.02 11.66
CA GLU A 28 4.03 5.49 12.88
C GLU A 28 5.14 6.53 12.59
N GLY A 29 5.43 6.81 11.31
CA GLY A 29 6.44 7.79 10.88
C GLY A 29 7.87 7.24 10.79
N HIS A 30 8.04 5.92 10.71
CA HIS A 30 9.36 5.31 10.53
C HIS A 30 9.74 5.12 9.06
N ASP A 31 11.02 5.26 8.75
CA ASP A 31 11.60 4.82 7.47
C ASP A 31 11.74 3.30 7.44
N VAL A 32 11.34 2.67 6.33
CA VAL A 32 11.35 1.20 6.18
C VAL A 32 11.98 0.78 4.86
N ILE A 33 12.92 -0.16 4.92
CA ILE A 33 13.43 -0.91 3.77
C ILE A 33 12.73 -2.27 3.72
N VAL A 34 12.05 -2.56 2.60
CA VAL A 34 11.36 -3.84 2.39
C VAL A 34 12.14 -4.70 1.40
N VAL A 35 12.54 -5.89 1.84
CA VAL A 35 13.12 -6.93 0.97
C VAL A 35 12.08 -8.02 0.74
N ALA A 36 11.59 -8.13 -0.49
CA ALA A 36 10.73 -9.23 -0.91
C ALA A 36 10.93 -9.53 -2.40
N GLY A 37 10.60 -10.75 -2.84
CA GLY A 37 10.73 -11.16 -4.25
C GLY A 37 9.77 -10.43 -5.20
N THR A 38 10.02 -10.54 -6.50
CA THR A 38 9.07 -10.12 -7.55
C THR A 38 7.75 -10.89 -7.41
N GLY A 39 6.62 -10.22 -7.63
CA GLY A 39 5.29 -10.84 -7.47
C GLY A 39 4.86 -11.07 -6.01
N ALA A 40 5.70 -10.76 -5.01
CA ALA A 40 5.35 -10.95 -3.59
C ALA A 40 4.20 -10.04 -3.11
N GLY A 41 3.76 -9.06 -3.91
CA GLY A 41 2.66 -8.15 -3.55
C GLY A 41 3.11 -6.88 -2.83
N LYS A 42 4.38 -6.47 -2.93
CA LYS A 42 4.91 -5.25 -2.27
C LYS A 42 4.07 -3.99 -2.52
N LEU A 43 3.43 -3.90 -3.69
CA LEU A 43 2.63 -2.75 -4.12
C LEU A 43 1.43 -2.46 -3.21
N LEU A 44 0.86 -3.49 -2.57
CA LEU A 44 -0.30 -3.32 -1.68
C LEU A 44 0.00 -2.34 -0.54
N ILE A 45 1.25 -2.28 -0.06
CA ILE A 45 1.66 -1.39 1.02
C ILE A 45 1.33 0.07 0.67
N PHE A 46 1.58 0.53 -0.56
CA PHE A 46 1.27 1.90 -0.97
C PHE A 46 -0.24 2.16 -1.01
N GLY A 47 -1.02 1.19 -1.48
CA GLY A 47 -2.49 1.26 -1.47
C GLY A 47 -3.06 1.32 -0.05
N MET A 48 -2.50 0.55 0.88
CA MET A 48 -2.87 0.60 2.30
C MET A 48 -2.59 1.96 2.93
N LEU A 49 -1.47 2.62 2.58
CA LEU A 49 -1.17 3.97 3.08
C LEU A 49 -2.15 5.02 2.57
N ALA A 50 -2.50 4.96 1.27
CA ALA A 50 -3.49 5.87 0.69
C ALA A 50 -4.88 5.66 1.32
N LEU A 51 -5.26 4.40 1.53
CA LEU A 51 -6.50 4.04 2.20
C LEU A 51 -6.53 4.52 3.66
N ALA A 52 -5.42 4.40 4.39
CA ALA A 52 -5.31 4.89 5.76
C ALA A 52 -5.58 6.41 5.82
N SER A 53 -5.05 7.18 4.87
CA SER A 53 -5.34 8.62 4.76
C SER A 53 -6.82 8.91 4.56
N ALA A 54 -7.47 8.17 3.64
CA ALA A 54 -8.89 8.32 3.36
C ALA A 54 -9.78 7.96 4.58
N LEU A 55 -9.41 6.90 5.32
CA LEU A 55 -10.16 6.43 6.50
C LEU A 55 -10.17 7.42 7.67
N VAL A 56 -9.20 8.34 7.73
CA VAL A 56 -9.11 9.36 8.79
C VAL A 56 -9.47 10.75 8.29
N GLU A 57 -10.07 10.86 7.09
CA GLU A 57 -10.45 12.11 6.43
C GLU A 57 -9.28 13.11 6.32
N PHE A 58 -8.05 12.59 6.21
CA PHE A 58 -6.85 13.40 6.01
C PHE A 58 -6.55 13.50 4.52
N ASP A 59 -6.33 14.72 4.03
CA ASP A 59 -5.92 15.02 2.66
C ASP A 59 -4.42 14.71 2.46
N GLY A 60 -4.07 13.43 2.55
CA GLY A 60 -2.71 12.92 2.41
C GLY A 60 -2.45 12.32 1.03
N LEU A 61 -1.22 12.50 0.56
CA LEU A 61 -0.75 12.00 -0.72
C LEU A 61 0.36 10.95 -0.53
N VAL A 62 0.19 9.78 -1.14
CA VAL A 62 1.27 8.78 -1.27
C VAL A 62 1.96 8.95 -2.62
N LEU A 63 3.19 9.47 -2.61
CA LEU A 63 4.00 9.63 -3.81
C LEU A 63 4.83 8.36 -4.07
N VAL A 64 4.48 7.61 -5.12
CA VAL A 64 5.23 6.41 -5.56
C VAL A 64 6.16 6.77 -6.71
N ILE A 65 7.47 6.67 -6.47
CA ILE A 65 8.50 6.89 -7.50
C ILE A 65 8.90 5.55 -8.12
N CYS A 66 8.68 5.40 -9.42
CA CYS A 66 9.05 4.21 -10.19
C CYS A 66 9.84 4.61 -11.43
N PRO A 67 10.97 3.94 -11.75
CA PRO A 67 11.80 4.30 -12.89
C PRO A 67 11.18 3.94 -14.25
N LEU A 68 10.24 2.99 -14.28
CA LEU A 68 9.69 2.45 -15.53
C LEU A 68 8.24 2.90 -15.74
N LYS A 69 8.02 3.70 -16.78
CA LYS A 69 6.69 4.17 -17.18
C LYS A 69 5.70 3.03 -17.44
N ALA A 70 6.16 1.93 -18.03
CA ALA A 70 5.32 0.75 -18.25
C ALA A 70 4.77 0.21 -16.93
N LEU A 71 5.61 0.07 -15.90
CA LEU A 71 5.18 -0.39 -14.57
C LEU A 71 4.22 0.58 -13.91
N GLN A 72 4.41 1.89 -14.07
CA GLN A 72 3.48 2.89 -13.56
C GLN A 72 2.09 2.75 -14.19
N LEU A 73 2.05 2.56 -15.51
CA LEU A 73 0.78 2.40 -16.24
C LEU A 73 0.06 1.12 -15.82
N ASP A 74 0.79 0.02 -15.60
CA ASP A 74 0.22 -1.24 -15.13
C ASP A 74 -0.33 -1.12 -13.69
N GLN A 75 0.27 -0.29 -12.85
CA GLN A 75 -0.17 -0.09 -11.46
C GLN A 75 -1.44 0.77 -11.34
N VAL A 76 -1.64 1.72 -12.26
CA VAL A 76 -2.82 2.60 -12.27
C VAL A 76 -4.01 1.93 -12.96
N ARG A 77 -3.74 1.07 -13.94
CA ARG A 77 -4.77 0.26 -14.61
C ARG A 77 -5.12 -0.91 -13.70
N LEU A 78 -6.06 -0.70 -12.78
CA LEU A 78 -6.78 -1.80 -12.13
C LEU A 78 -7.37 -2.69 -13.25
N GLN A 79 -6.80 -3.87 -13.46
CA GLN A 79 -7.41 -4.96 -14.23
C GLN A 79 -8.26 -5.81 -13.30
#